data_AF-A0AAD4G8D7-F1
#
_entry.id   AF-A0AAD4G8D7-F1
#
_cell.length_a   1.000
_cell.length_b   1.000
_cell.length_c   1.000
_cell.angle_alpha   90.00
_cell.angle_beta   90.00
_cell.angle_gamma   90.00
#
_symmetry.space_group_name_H-M   'P 1'
#
loop_
_entity.id
_entity.type
_entity.pdbx_description
1 polymer ?
#
loop_
_entity_poly.entity_id
_entity_poly.type
_entity_poly.pdbx_seq_one_letter_code
_entity_poly.pdbx_strand_id
1 'polypeptide(L)'
;LTKKFPRCHTTTLFQLRTNHVPLNQHLFRINKAKSPSCPHCLDWDETVTHLLLHCPHYTVYHNQLRHITRGKLRQIKWLLGDQKGIAHTLKFLHNTGRFLKTFGDL
;
A
#
# COMPACT_ATOMS: atom_id res chain seq x y z
N LEU A 1 -11.77 -14.71 4.08
CA LEU A 1 -11.21 -13.41 4.53
C LEU A 1 -11.83 -12.21 3.83
N THR A 2 -11.99 -12.21 2.50
CA THR A 2 -12.53 -11.07 1.73
C THR A 2 -14.03 -10.79 1.91
N LYS A 3 -14.85 -11.78 2.27
CA LYS A 3 -16.32 -11.61 2.48
C LYS A 3 -16.70 -10.57 3.55
N LYS A 4 -15.77 -10.16 4.43
CA LYS A 4 -16.02 -9.21 5.52
C LYS A 4 -15.73 -7.74 5.15
N PHE A 5 -15.18 -7.48 3.97
CA PHE A 5 -14.81 -6.14 3.55
C PHE A 5 -15.69 -5.67 2.38
N PRO A 6 -16.01 -4.37 2.31
CA PRO A 6 -16.60 -3.74 1.13
C PRO A 6 -15.87 -4.12 -0.16
N ARG A 7 -16.60 -4.11 -1.28
CA ARG A 7 -16.06 -4.51 -2.60
C ARG A 7 -14.82 -3.70 -2.97
N CYS A 8 -14.83 -2.38 -2.78
CA CYS A 8 -13.69 -1.50 -3.03
C CYS A 8 -12.43 -1.97 -2.28
N HIS A 9 -12.53 -2.24 -0.99
CA HIS A 9 -11.42 -2.74 -0.16
C HIS A 9 -10.88 -4.08 -0.64
N THR A 10 -11.77 -4.99 -1.04
CA THR A 10 -11.34 -6.29 -1.55
C THR A 10 -10.60 -6.18 -2.88
N THR A 11 -11.03 -5.27 -3.77
CA THR A 11 -10.36 -4.98 -5.03
C THR A 11 -8.99 -4.35 -4.78
N THR A 12 -8.88 -3.36 -3.91
CA THR A 12 -7.60 -2.74 -3.53
C THR A 12 -6.66 -3.78 -2.93
N LEU A 13 -7.15 -4.64 -2.03
CA LEU A 13 -6.35 -5.71 -1.44
C LEU A 13 -5.84 -6.71 -2.50
N PHE A 14 -6.70 -7.09 -3.45
CA PHE A 14 -6.31 -7.98 -4.54
C PHE A 14 -5.21 -7.34 -5.39
N GLN A 15 -5.34 -6.06 -5.72
CA GLN A 15 -4.33 -5.32 -6.48
C GLN A 15 -3.01 -5.18 -5.72
N LEU A 16 -3.03 -4.94 -4.41
CA LEU A 16 -1.83 -4.91 -3.57
C LEU A 16 -1.11 -6.27 -3.57
N ARG A 17 -1.86 -7.36 -3.38
CA ARG A 17 -1.30 -8.72 -3.34
C ARG A 17 -0.69 -9.17 -4.68
N THR A 18 -1.23 -8.68 -5.79
CA THR A 18 -0.77 -9.01 -7.14
C THR A 18 0.21 -7.99 -7.72
N ASN A 19 0.60 -6.96 -6.95
CA ASN A 19 1.39 -5.83 -7.44
C ASN A 19 0.77 -5.16 -8.70
N HIS A 20 -0.55 -5.13 -8.79
CA HIS A 20 -1.33 -4.49 -9.86
C HIS A 20 -1.95 -3.15 -9.44
N VAL A 21 -1.64 -2.71 -8.22
CA VAL A 21 -2.01 -1.38 -7.75
C VAL A 21 -1.29 -0.32 -8.62
N PRO A 22 -1.89 0.85 -8.92
CA PRO A 22 -1.30 1.85 -9.81
C PRO A 22 -0.20 2.65 -9.11
N LEU A 23 0.88 1.95 -8.74
CA LEU A 23 2.16 2.53 -8.36
C LEU A 23 3.05 2.62 -9.59
N ASN A 24 4.02 3.53 -9.57
CA ASN A 24 4.87 3.82 -10.72
C ASN A 24 5.59 2.58 -11.26
N GLN A 25 6.01 1.61 -10.41
CA GLN A 25 6.59 0.36 -10.91
C GLN A 25 5.63 -0.42 -11.82
N HIS A 26 4.37 -0.58 -11.39
CA HIS A 26 3.37 -1.28 -12.18
C HIS A 26 3.00 -0.48 -13.43
N LEU A 27 2.79 0.83 -13.28
CA LEU A 27 2.44 1.73 -14.38
C LEU A 27 3.54 1.79 -15.44
N PHE A 28 4.81 1.79 -15.05
CA PHE A 28 5.94 1.76 -15.97
C PHE A 28 5.96 0.44 -16.76
N ARG A 29 5.73 -0.70 -16.10
CA ARG A 29 5.66 -2.02 -16.76
C ARG A 29 4.59 -2.08 -17.85
N ILE A 30 3.49 -1.34 -17.72
CA ILE A 30 2.40 -1.28 -18.71
C ILE A 30 2.47 -0.02 -19.60
N ASN A 31 3.61 0.69 -19.63
CA ASN A 31 3.83 1.91 -20.41
C ASN A 31 2.84 3.06 -20.11
N LYS A 32 2.38 3.16 -18.85
CA LYS A 32 1.49 4.23 -18.35
C LYS A 32 2.20 5.24 -17.44
N ALA A 33 3.44 5.00 -17.05
CA ALA A 33 4.31 5.97 -16.38
C ALA A 33 5.65 6.08 -17.12
N LYS A 34 6.31 7.25 -17.02
CA LYS A 34 7.60 7.51 -17.65
C LYS A 34 8.77 6.83 -16.94
N SER A 35 8.62 6.54 -15.65
CA SER A 35 9.65 5.95 -14.79
C SER A 35 9.00 5.09 -13.70
N PRO A 36 9.65 4.01 -13.24
CA PRO A 36 9.20 3.23 -12.08
C PRO A 36 9.46 3.91 -10.72
N SER A 37 10.24 4.99 -10.69
CA SER A 37 10.69 5.65 -9.46
C SER A 37 9.55 6.19 -8.60
N CYS A 38 9.74 6.16 -7.28
CA CYS A 38 8.86 6.80 -6.31
C CYS A 38 8.85 8.32 -6.54
N PRO A 39 7.68 8.98 -6.51
CA PRO A 39 7.62 10.44 -6.65
C PRO A 39 8.24 11.19 -5.46
N HIS A 40 8.47 10.50 -4.35
CA HIS A 40 9.05 11.08 -3.13
C HIS A 40 10.49 10.63 -2.85
N CYS A 41 10.98 9.60 -3.56
CA CYS A 41 12.32 9.04 -3.35
C CYS A 41 13.04 8.98 -4.69
N LEU A 42 14.24 9.55 -4.77
CA LEU A 42 15.01 9.61 -6.00
C LEU A 42 15.54 8.23 -6.44
N ASP A 43 15.96 7.40 -5.47
CA ASP A 43 16.73 6.18 -5.77
C ASP A 43 15.92 4.88 -5.70
N TRP A 44 14.62 4.97 -5.45
CA TRP A 44 13.80 3.79 -5.18
C TRP A 44 12.58 3.70 -6.07
N ASP A 45 12.34 2.52 -6.63
CA ASP A 45 11.11 2.20 -7.35
C ASP A 45 9.89 2.23 -6.44
N GLU A 46 8.77 2.72 -6.96
CA GLU A 46 7.50 2.72 -6.26
C GLU A 46 6.86 1.33 -6.28
N THR A 47 7.35 0.45 -5.41
CA THR A 47 6.80 -0.90 -5.20
C THR A 47 5.80 -0.92 -4.04
N VAL A 48 4.95 -1.96 -3.95
CA VAL A 48 4.05 -2.12 -2.79
C VAL A 48 4.84 -2.23 -1.49
N THR A 49 5.96 -2.94 -1.50
CA THR A 49 6.86 -3.07 -0.36
C THR A 49 7.46 -1.71 0.02
N HIS A 50 7.91 -0.94 -0.97
CA HIS A 50 8.45 0.40 -0.72
C HIS A 50 7.39 1.30 -0.08
N LEU A 51 6.19 1.39 -0.67
CA LEU A 51 5.07 2.18 -0.13
C LEU A 51 4.75 1.80 1.32
N LEU A 52 4.53 0.52 1.59
CA LEU A 52 4.03 0.06 2.88
C LEU A 52 5.09 0.06 3.99
N LEU A 53 6.38 -0.10 3.65
CA LEU A 53 7.41 -0.40 4.65
C LEU A 53 8.62 0.54 4.66
N HIS A 54 8.99 1.14 3.53
CA HIS A 54 10.31 1.75 3.37
C HIS A 54 10.29 3.21 2.94
N CYS A 55 9.20 3.68 2.33
CA CYS A 55 9.10 5.02 1.80
C CYS A 55 9.23 6.07 2.92
N PRO A 56 10.30 6.89 2.94
CA PRO A 56 10.54 7.86 4.01
C PRO A 56 9.44 8.92 4.11
N HIS A 57 8.78 9.24 3.00
CA HIS A 57 7.65 10.17 2.97
C HIS A 57 6.51 9.72 3.89
N TYR A 58 6.30 8.41 4.06
CA TYR A 58 5.24 7.86 4.88
C TYR A 58 5.72 7.43 6.28
N THR A 59 6.89 7.87 6.73
CA THR A 59 7.50 7.46 8.01
C THR A 59 6.58 7.68 9.20
N VAL A 60 5.83 8.80 9.24
CA VAL A 60 4.87 9.08 10.32
C VAL A 60 3.79 7.99 10.38
N TYR A 61 3.23 7.61 9.23
CA TYR A 61 2.23 6.55 9.14
C TYR A 61 2.82 5.17 9.40
N HIS A 62 4.06 4.90 8.99
CA HIS A 62 4.78 3.67 9.34
C HIS A 62 5.00 3.55 10.84
N ASN A 63 5.38 4.64 11.52
CA ASN A 63 5.55 4.65 12.96
C ASN A 63 4.23 4.35 13.66
N GLN A 64 3.14 5.03 13.29
CA GLN A 64 1.79 4.72 13.80
C GLN A 64 1.41 3.26 13.58
N LEU A 65 1.62 2.75 12.37
CA LEU A 65 1.33 1.37 12.00
C LEU A 65 2.20 0.39 12.80
N ARG A 66 3.47 0.70 13.02
CA ARG A 66 4.41 -0.12 13.83
C ARG A 66 4.00 -0.16 15.30
N HIS A 67 3.55 0.95 15.87
CA HIS A 67 3.02 1.02 17.23
C HIS A 67 1.77 0.14 17.39
N ILE A 68 0.80 0.29 16.48
CA ILE A 68 -0.47 -0.46 16.54
C ILE A 68 -0.24 -1.96 16.31
N THR A 69 0.66 -2.31 15.38
CA THR A 69 0.96 -3.72 15.03
C THR A 69 1.97 -4.38 15.96
N ARG A 70 2.45 -3.70 17.00
CA ARG A 70 3.51 -4.17 17.93
C ARG A 70 4.75 -4.68 17.17
N GLY A 71 5.18 -3.97 16.13
CA GLY A 71 6.38 -4.32 15.36
C GLY A 71 6.17 -5.29 14.20
N LYS A 72 4.96 -5.84 13.98
CA LYS A 72 4.67 -6.76 12.86
C LYS A 72 4.67 -6.11 11.48
N LEU A 73 4.80 -4.79 11.39
CA LEU A 73 4.87 -4.04 10.14
C LEU A 73 5.84 -4.66 9.11
N ARG A 74 7.01 -5.16 9.54
CA ARG A 74 8.02 -5.75 8.63
C ARG A 74 7.55 -7.01 7.90
N GLN A 75 6.43 -7.60 8.28
CA GLN A 75 5.88 -8.82 7.68
C GLN A 75 4.78 -8.48 6.67
N ILE A 76 5.15 -8.14 5.43
CA ILE A 76 4.19 -7.82 4.37
C ILE A 76 3.14 -8.92 4.16
N LYS A 77 3.54 -10.19 4.33
CA LYS A 77 2.64 -11.36 4.27
C LYS A 77 1.55 -11.29 5.34
N TRP A 78 1.89 -10.86 6.55
CA TRP A 78 0.91 -10.69 7.63
C TRP A 78 0.02 -9.47 7.36
N LEU A 79 0.62 -8.36 6.94
CA LEU A 79 -0.07 -7.10 6.65
C LEU A 79 -1.14 -7.29 5.56
N LEU A 80 -0.81 -8.01 4.49
CA LEU A 80 -1.75 -8.28 3.39
C LEU A 80 -2.56 -9.57 3.58
N GLY A 81 -2.22 -10.42 4.56
CA GLY A 81 -2.80 -11.76 4.73
C GLY A 81 -3.82 -11.88 5.86
N ASP A 82 -3.57 -11.22 6.99
CA ASP A 82 -4.39 -11.31 8.20
C ASP A 82 -5.52 -10.27 8.21
N GLN A 83 -6.66 -10.59 8.83
CA GLN A 83 -7.81 -9.67 8.88
C GLN A 83 -7.45 -8.33 9.57
N LYS A 84 -6.67 -8.36 10.66
CA LYS A 84 -6.23 -7.13 11.35
C LYS A 84 -5.19 -6.40 10.52
N GLY A 85 -4.24 -7.13 9.93
CA GLY A 85 -3.25 -6.57 9.01
C GLY A 85 -3.91 -5.80 7.86
N ILE A 86 -4.91 -6.40 7.21
CA ILE A 86 -5.65 -5.79 6.10
C ILE A 86 -6.32 -4.50 6.54
N ALA A 87 -7.03 -4.51 7.68
CA ALA A 87 -7.69 -3.32 8.20
C ALA A 87 -6.69 -2.19 8.47
N HIS A 88 -5.53 -2.50 9.04
CA HIS A 88 -4.49 -1.50 9.25
C HIS A 88 -3.85 -1.01 7.94
N THR A 89 -3.72 -1.87 6.94
CA THR A 89 -3.24 -1.48 5.59
C THR A 89 -4.20 -0.53 4.91
N LEU A 90 -5.50 -0.82 4.93
CA LEU A 90 -6.51 0.05 4.33
C LEU A 90 -6.53 1.41 5.02
N LYS A 91 -6.47 1.45 6.35
CA LYS A 91 -6.38 2.69 7.12
C LYS A 91 -5.11 3.49 6.79
N PHE A 92 -3.97 2.80 6.62
CA PHE A 92 -2.74 3.45 6.15
C PHE A 92 -2.96 4.07 4.76
N LEU A 93 -3.55 3.35 3.82
CA LEU A 93 -3.81 3.87 2.47
C LEU A 93 -4.79 5.04 2.46
N HIS A 94 -5.82 5.00 3.28
CA HIS A 94 -6.74 6.12 3.50
C HIS A 94 -5.98 7.35 4.01
N ASN A 95 -5.23 7.20 5.10
CA ASN A 95 -4.49 8.31 5.74
C ASN A 95 -3.42 8.93 4.81
N THR A 96 -2.78 8.11 3.97
CA THR A 96 -1.79 8.61 3.01
C THR A 96 -2.42 9.37 1.85
N GLY A 97 -3.72 9.19 1.58
CA GLY A 97 -4.44 9.81 0.46
C GLY A 97 -3.94 9.42 -0.93
N ARG A 98 -2.92 8.54 -1.04
CA ARG A 98 -2.23 8.20 -2.30
C ARG A 98 -3.19 7.69 -3.37
N PHE A 99 -4.23 6.96 -2.97
CA PHE A 99 -5.18 6.34 -3.87
C PHE A 99 -6.59 6.93 -3.81
N LEU A 100 -6.78 8.10 -3.20
CA LEU A 100 -8.11 8.72 -3.09
C LEU A 100 -8.77 8.92 -4.45
N LYS A 101 -7.98 9.28 -5.48
CA LYS A 101 -8.46 9.43 -6.87
C LYS A 101 -8.74 8.10 -7.58
N THR A 102 -8.13 7.00 -7.13
CA THR A 102 -8.19 5.69 -7.80
C THR A 102 -9.27 4.79 -7.22
N PHE A 103 -9.33 4.69 -5.89
CA PHE A 103 -10.25 3.79 -5.18
C PHE A 103 -11.37 4.53 -4.45
N GLY A 104 -11.36 5.86 -4.46
CA GLY A 104 -12.27 6.67 -3.65
C GLY A 104 -11.90 6.64 -2.18
N ASP A 105 -12.91 6.79 -1.33
CA ASP A 105 -12.75 6.71 0.12
C ASP A 105 -12.58 5.23 0.56
N LEU A 106 -11.37 4.92 1.06
CA LEU A 106 -10.98 3.60 1.57
C LEU A 106 -11.16 3.52 3.09
#